data_AF-A0A1E5JMP3-F1
#
_entry.id   AF-A0A1E5JMP3-F1
#
_cell.length_a   1.000
_cell.length_b   1.000
_cell.length_c   1.000
_cell.angle_alpha   90.00
_cell.angle_beta   90.00
_cell.angle_gamma   90.00
#
_symmetry.space_group_name_H-M   'P 1'
#
loop_
_entity.id
_entity.type
_entity.pdbx_description
1 polymer ?
#
loop_
_entity_poly.entity_id
_entity_poly.type
_entity_poly.pdbx_seq_one_letter_code
_entity_poly.pdbx_strand_id
1 'polypeptide(L)'
;MLAQAGVVIGFCGGGGTPLLMANEVEWFTPQSEYRPTEYMQGWMKFWFDEKKRLFAAKQFQLSRIEYLKNQWEKSRDLAAEGFNYHELQQELLFCEDKIKSATAVNKLMQAEAELTKNLYRYAASRTQYGKFSREREAKDKANIFFKPWELPSLWIRRNDTLGAGNSSWVCRFAW
;
A
#
# COMPACT_ATOMS: atom_id res chain seq x y z
N MET A 1 16.26 7.16 24.44
CA MET A 1 17.10 6.27 23.61
C MET A 1 16.47 5.98 22.25
N LEU A 2 15.22 5.48 22.13
CA LEU A 2 14.62 5.18 20.81
C LEU A 2 14.39 6.40 19.90
N ALA A 3 13.85 7.51 20.44
CA ALA A 3 13.62 8.73 19.66
C ALA A 3 14.93 9.42 19.21
N GLN A 4 16.04 9.20 19.93
CA GLN A 4 17.37 9.72 19.58
C GLN A 4 18.06 8.88 18.50
N ALA A 5 17.60 7.65 18.28
CA ALA A 5 18.06 6.76 17.21
C ALA A 5 17.17 6.84 15.95
N GLY A 6 16.31 7.87 15.85
CA GLY A 6 15.40 8.03 14.70
C GLY A 6 14.30 6.97 14.60
N VAL A 7 14.06 6.16 15.64
CA VAL A 7 13.12 5.03 15.57
C VAL A 7 11.67 5.50 15.68
N VAL A 8 10.84 5.04 14.73
CA VAL A 8 9.39 5.28 14.71
C VAL A 8 8.68 4.26 15.60
N ILE A 9 7.84 4.75 16.51
CA ILE A 9 7.04 3.90 17.40
C ILE A 9 5.58 4.00 16.98
N GLY A 10 4.97 2.87 16.62
CA GLY A 10 3.56 2.76 16.29
C GLY A 10 2.83 1.88 17.29
N PHE A 11 1.70 2.35 17.83
CA PHE A 11 0.82 1.55 18.68
C PHE A 11 -0.33 0.98 17.85
N CYS A 12 -0.51 -0.33 17.89
CA CYS A 12 -1.63 -1.03 17.25
C CYS A 12 -2.32 -1.97 18.25
N GLY A 13 -3.59 -2.30 18.00
CA GLY A 13 -4.29 -3.32 18.78
C GLY A 13 -3.73 -4.73 18.51
N GLY A 14 -3.99 -5.65 19.44
CA GLY A 14 -3.54 -7.04 19.31
C GLY A 14 -4.09 -7.72 18.05
N GLY A 15 -3.22 -8.36 17.25
CA GLY A 15 -3.63 -9.11 16.07
C GLY A 15 -3.96 -8.27 14.81
N GLY A 16 -3.49 -7.03 14.74
CA GLY A 16 -3.71 -6.16 13.57
C GLY A 16 -5.07 -5.44 13.58
N THR A 17 -5.74 -5.37 14.73
CA THR A 17 -6.97 -4.58 14.89
C THR A 17 -6.63 -3.13 15.31
N PRO A 18 -7.51 -2.16 15.02
CA PRO A 18 -7.39 -0.81 15.56
C PRO A 18 -7.35 -0.80 17.09
N LEU A 19 -6.78 0.25 17.68
CA LEU A 19 -6.80 0.48 19.14
C LEU A 19 -8.24 0.69 19.62
N LEU A 20 -8.56 0.20 20.82
CA LEU A 20 -9.92 0.25 21.41
C LEU A 20 -10.54 1.66 21.49
N MET A 21 -9.72 2.72 21.50
CA MET A 21 -10.17 4.12 21.48
C MET A 21 -9.50 4.97 20.39
N ALA A 22 -8.99 4.37 19.32
CA ALA A 22 -8.49 5.11 18.17
C ALA A 22 -8.99 4.49 16.86
N ASN A 23 -9.37 5.35 15.90
CA ASN A 23 -9.84 4.90 14.58
C ASN A 23 -8.70 4.31 13.72
N GLU A 24 -7.43 4.57 14.06
CA GLU A 24 -6.24 4.20 13.28
C GLU A 24 -5.03 3.90 14.19
N VAL A 25 -3.94 3.40 13.59
CA VAL A 25 -2.63 3.24 14.23
C VAL A 25 -2.05 4.62 14.58
N GLU A 26 -1.70 4.85 15.84
CA GLU A 26 -1.05 6.09 16.27
C GLU A 26 0.46 5.98 16.13
N TRP A 27 1.07 6.97 15.47
CA TRP A 27 2.49 7.01 15.15
C TRP A 27 3.19 8.13 15.91
N PHE A 28 4.15 7.78 16.76
CA PHE A 28 5.07 8.73 17.36
C PHE A 28 6.33 8.87 16.50
N THR A 29 6.57 10.08 16.03
CA THR A 29 7.68 10.41 15.13
C THR A 29 8.69 11.30 15.87
N PRO A 30 10.00 10.99 15.81
CA PRO A 30 11.02 11.80 16.49
C PRO A 30 11.04 13.22 15.90
N GLN A 31 10.94 14.23 16.76
CA GLN A 31 10.90 15.66 16.38
C GLN A 31 12.24 16.37 16.60
N SER A 32 13.23 15.69 17.18
CA SER A 32 14.54 16.27 17.52
C SER A 32 15.50 16.35 16.33
N GLU A 33 15.22 15.64 15.23
CA GLU A 33 16.09 15.60 14.06
C GLU A 33 15.57 16.57 12.98
N TYR A 34 16.45 17.49 12.55
CA TYR A 34 16.14 18.36 11.42
C TYR A 34 16.03 17.53 10.14
N ARG A 35 14.92 17.69 9.42
CA ARG A 35 14.65 16.96 8.18
C ARG A 35 14.87 17.87 6.96
N PRO A 36 15.33 17.31 5.82
CA PRO A 36 15.44 18.06 4.59
C PRO A 36 14.05 18.60 4.17
N THR A 37 13.97 19.90 3.91
CA THR A 37 12.69 20.58 3.63
C THR A 37 12.28 20.54 2.16
N GLU A 38 13.18 20.12 1.27
CA GLU A 38 12.99 20.14 -0.19
C GLU A 38 11.77 19.31 -0.63
N TYR A 39 11.62 18.10 -0.09
CA TYR A 39 10.50 17.22 -0.41
C TYR A 39 9.17 17.74 0.15
N MET A 40 9.16 18.29 1.38
CA MET A 40 7.95 18.88 1.97
C MET A 40 7.50 20.11 1.18
N GLN A 41 8.44 20.99 0.81
CA GLN A 41 8.16 22.15 -0.02
C GLN A 41 7.67 21.74 -1.41
N GLY A 42 8.28 20.70 -2.00
CA GLY A 42 7.83 20.09 -3.25
C GLY A 42 6.40 19.58 -3.15
N TRP A 43 6.09 18.84 -2.08
CA TRP A 43 4.76 18.28 -1.83
C TRP A 43 3.71 19.36 -1.69
N MET A 44 3.95 20.39 -0.86
CA MET A 44 3.04 21.51 -0.66
C MET A 44 2.73 22.28 -1.94
N LYS A 45 3.69 22.41 -2.87
CA LYS A 45 3.50 23.12 -4.15
C LYS A 45 2.45 22.49 -5.05
N PHE A 46 2.27 21.17 -5.01
CA PHE A 46 1.31 20.48 -5.89
C PHE A 46 0.12 19.88 -5.15
N TRP A 47 0.18 19.74 -3.83
CA TRP A 47 -0.85 19.09 -3.03
C TRP A 47 -2.24 19.71 -3.17
N PHE A 48 -2.31 21.04 -3.27
CA PHE A 48 -3.56 21.79 -3.33
C PHE A 48 -4.23 21.76 -4.73
N ASP A 49 -3.50 21.34 -5.76
CA ASP A 49 -4.02 21.22 -7.13
C ASP A 49 -4.53 19.80 -7.38
N GLU A 50 -5.84 19.66 -7.61
CA GLU A 50 -6.48 18.37 -7.84
C GLU A 50 -5.89 17.63 -9.06
N LYS A 51 -5.54 18.34 -10.13
CA LYS A 51 -4.99 17.73 -11.34
C LYS A 51 -3.59 17.18 -11.08
N LYS A 52 -2.77 17.93 -10.35
CA LYS A 52 -1.42 17.47 -9.97
C LYS A 52 -1.47 16.33 -8.95
N ARG A 53 -2.44 16.35 -8.02
CA ARG A 53 -2.68 15.24 -7.08
C ARG A 53 -3.10 13.97 -7.81
N LEU A 54 -4.00 14.08 -8.78
CA LEU A 54 -4.40 12.95 -9.62
C LEU A 54 -3.22 12.40 -10.42
N PHE A 55 -2.39 13.29 -10.99
CA PHE A 55 -1.18 12.87 -11.70
C PHE A 55 -0.23 12.09 -10.77
N ALA A 56 0.05 12.60 -9.57
CA ALA A 56 0.89 11.91 -8.59
C ALA A 56 0.29 10.54 -8.19
N ALA A 57 -1.02 10.47 -7.96
CA ALA A 57 -1.71 9.21 -7.64
C ALA A 57 -1.60 8.17 -8.77
N LYS A 58 -1.69 8.60 -10.03
CA LYS A 58 -1.45 7.71 -11.19
C LYS A 58 -0.03 7.17 -11.19
N GLN A 59 0.97 8.03 -10.94
CA GLN A 59 2.37 7.59 -10.89
C GLN A 59 2.58 6.51 -9.81
N PHE A 60 2.04 6.70 -8.61
CA PHE A 60 2.12 5.68 -7.57
C PHE A 60 1.50 4.34 -7.99
N GLN A 61 0.33 4.35 -8.62
CA GLN A 61 -0.32 3.12 -9.07
C GLN A 61 0.46 2.44 -10.21
N LEU A 62 1.06 3.21 -11.12
CA LEU A 62 1.94 2.67 -12.16
C LEU A 62 3.20 2.05 -11.57
N SER A 63 3.87 2.73 -10.65
CA SER A 63 5.05 2.19 -9.95
C SER A 63 4.71 0.94 -9.13
N ARG A 64 3.51 0.86 -8.55
CA ARG A 64 3.03 -0.35 -7.89
C ARG A 64 2.86 -1.51 -8.86
N ILE A 65 2.26 -1.28 -10.04
CA ILE A 65 2.13 -2.31 -11.07
C ILE A 65 3.51 -2.77 -11.53
N GLU A 66 4.42 -1.85 -11.78
CA GLU A 66 5.80 -2.18 -12.18
C GLU A 66 6.53 -2.98 -11.09
N TYR A 67 6.38 -2.60 -9.83
CA TYR A 67 6.92 -3.36 -8.71
C TYR A 67 6.34 -4.79 -8.67
N LEU A 68 5.01 -4.94 -8.82
CA LEU A 68 4.37 -6.27 -8.86
C LEU A 68 4.90 -7.11 -10.02
N LYS A 69 5.03 -6.53 -11.23
CA LYS A 69 5.59 -7.21 -12.41
C LYS A 69 7.01 -7.71 -12.10
N ASN A 70 7.88 -6.82 -11.62
CA ASN A 70 9.27 -7.12 -11.32
C ASN A 70 9.44 -8.16 -10.21
N GLN A 71 8.66 -8.06 -9.12
CA GLN A 71 8.80 -9.00 -8.00
C GLN A 71 8.25 -10.39 -8.33
N TRP A 72 7.14 -10.46 -9.06
CA TRP A 72 6.55 -11.74 -9.45
C TRP A 72 7.36 -12.45 -10.52
N GLU A 73 8.03 -11.71 -11.41
CA GLU A 73 8.98 -12.29 -12.36
C GLU A 73 10.26 -12.80 -11.68
N LYS A 74 10.77 -12.08 -10.68
CA LYS A 74 12.02 -12.43 -9.99
C LYS A 74 11.88 -13.52 -8.94
N SER A 75 10.71 -13.68 -8.33
CA SER A 75 10.52 -14.59 -7.21
C SER A 75 10.41 -16.05 -7.66
N ARG A 76 11.48 -16.82 -7.42
CA ARG A 76 11.51 -18.26 -7.69
C ARG A 76 10.57 -19.04 -6.78
N ASP A 77 10.37 -18.57 -5.54
CA ASP A 77 9.50 -19.22 -4.56
C ASP A 77 8.02 -19.11 -5.00
N LEU A 78 7.60 -17.96 -5.53
CA LEU A 78 6.25 -17.80 -6.08
C LEU A 78 6.02 -18.70 -7.31
N ALA A 79 7.03 -18.84 -8.17
CA ALA A 79 6.96 -19.75 -9.32
C ALA A 79 6.86 -21.22 -8.86
N ALA A 80 7.56 -21.62 -7.80
CA ALA A 80 7.49 -22.96 -7.22
C ALA A 80 6.10 -23.28 -6.63
N GLU A 81 5.42 -22.28 -6.06
CA GLU A 81 4.05 -22.37 -5.55
C GLU A 81 2.98 -22.27 -6.65
N GLY A 82 3.38 -22.26 -7.93
CA GLY A 82 2.47 -22.26 -9.08
C GLY A 82 1.85 -20.90 -9.43
N PHE A 83 2.42 -19.80 -8.92
CA PHE A 83 2.04 -18.45 -9.33
C PHE A 83 2.78 -18.07 -10.62
N ASN A 84 2.08 -18.11 -11.75
CA ASN A 84 2.65 -17.77 -13.06
C ASN A 84 2.33 -16.33 -13.43
N TYR A 85 3.37 -15.51 -13.56
CA TYR A 85 3.24 -14.10 -13.97
C TYR A 85 2.54 -13.92 -15.32
N HIS A 86 2.76 -14.83 -16.29
CA HIS A 86 2.17 -14.74 -17.63
C HIS A 86 0.63 -14.72 -17.64
N GLU A 87 -0.01 -15.35 -16.65
CA GLU A 87 -1.48 -15.39 -16.55
C GLU A 87 -2.06 -14.06 -16.04
N LEU A 88 -1.24 -13.27 -15.34
CA LEU A 88 -1.62 -12.00 -14.73
C LEU A 88 -1.20 -10.79 -15.57
N GLN A 89 -0.33 -11.02 -16.55
CA GLN A 89 0.19 -9.98 -17.44
C GLN A 89 -0.95 -9.22 -18.15
N GLN A 90 -1.99 -9.92 -18.62
CA GLN A 90 -3.13 -9.29 -19.29
C GLN A 90 -3.96 -8.42 -18.34
N GLU A 91 -4.25 -8.90 -17.14
CA GLU A 91 -4.99 -8.16 -16.11
C GLU A 91 -4.22 -6.91 -15.64
N LEU A 92 -2.89 -7.03 -15.50
CA LEU A 92 -2.02 -5.90 -15.15
C LEU A 92 -2.00 -4.85 -16.25
N LEU A 93 -1.91 -5.25 -17.52
CA LEU A 93 -1.98 -4.31 -18.67
C LEU A 93 -3.33 -3.59 -18.73
N PHE A 94 -4.42 -4.32 -18.53
CA PHE A 94 -5.76 -3.72 -18.50
C PHE A 94 -5.93 -2.71 -17.36
N CYS A 95 -5.40 -3.01 -16.18
CA CYS A 95 -5.39 -2.04 -15.08
C CYS A 95 -4.52 -0.82 -15.39
N GLU A 96 -3.37 -1.02 -16.04
CA GLU A 96 -2.48 0.07 -16.47
C GLU A 96 -3.18 1.06 -17.42
N ASP A 97 -3.93 0.55 -18.40
CA ASP A 97 -4.71 1.37 -19.34
C ASP A 97 -5.88 2.08 -18.66
N LYS A 98 -6.54 1.44 -17.69
CA LYS A 98 -7.55 2.06 -16.82
C LYS A 98 -6.97 3.20 -15.98
N ILE A 99 -5.77 3.03 -15.42
CA ILE A 99 -5.08 4.07 -14.64
C ILE A 99 -4.73 5.26 -15.53
N LYS A 100 -4.21 5.02 -16.75
CA LYS A 100 -3.87 6.08 -17.71
C LYS A 100 -5.11 6.88 -18.11
N SER A 101 -6.22 6.21 -18.41
CA SER A 101 -7.48 6.83 -18.84
C SER A 101 -8.34 7.42 -17.71
N ALA A 102 -8.04 7.15 -16.43
CA ALA A 102 -8.82 7.67 -15.31
C ALA A 102 -8.79 9.21 -15.24
N THR A 103 -9.96 9.84 -15.30
CA THR A 103 -10.09 11.31 -15.23
C THR A 103 -10.32 11.83 -13.81
N ALA A 104 -10.66 10.95 -12.86
CA ALA A 104 -10.99 11.29 -11.50
C ALA A 104 -10.40 10.28 -10.51
N VAL A 105 -10.16 10.71 -9.27
CA VAL A 105 -9.60 9.87 -8.20
C VAL A 105 -10.49 8.65 -7.91
N ASN A 106 -11.81 8.82 -7.93
CA ASN A 106 -12.76 7.72 -7.71
C ASN A 106 -12.58 6.58 -8.74
N LYS A 107 -12.37 6.92 -10.02
CA LYS A 107 -12.12 5.93 -11.07
C LYS A 107 -10.79 5.21 -10.87
N LEU A 108 -9.77 5.93 -10.39
CA LEU A 108 -8.48 5.35 -10.05
C LEU A 108 -8.62 4.32 -8.91
N MET A 109 -9.35 4.67 -7.84
CA MET A 109 -9.62 3.77 -6.71
C MET A 109 -10.46 2.55 -7.12
N GLN A 110 -11.42 2.72 -8.02
CA GLN A 110 -12.21 1.60 -8.56
C GLN A 110 -11.33 0.61 -9.34
N ALA A 111 -10.46 1.12 -10.23
CA ALA A 111 -9.54 0.28 -11.00
C ALA A 111 -8.58 -0.51 -10.09
N GLU A 112 -8.11 0.10 -9.01
CA GLU A 112 -7.29 -0.55 -7.99
C GLU A 112 -8.04 -1.64 -7.23
N ALA A 113 -9.28 -1.36 -6.80
CA ALA A 113 -10.10 -2.33 -6.08
C ALA A 113 -10.43 -3.55 -6.96
N GLU A 114 -10.73 -3.33 -8.24
CA GLU A 114 -10.95 -4.40 -9.22
C GLU A 114 -9.69 -5.27 -9.41
N LEU A 115 -8.52 -4.64 -9.62
CA LEU A 115 -7.26 -5.36 -9.74
C LEU A 115 -7.00 -6.22 -8.49
N THR A 116 -7.10 -5.62 -7.31
CA THR A 116 -6.84 -6.31 -6.04
C THR A 116 -7.79 -7.50 -5.84
N LYS A 117 -9.07 -7.35 -6.21
CA LYS A 117 -10.06 -8.43 -6.17
C LYS A 117 -9.70 -9.57 -7.12
N ASN A 118 -9.23 -9.25 -8.33
CA ASN A 118 -8.79 -10.25 -9.30
C ASN A 118 -7.54 -10.98 -8.81
N LEU A 119 -6.56 -10.28 -8.21
CA LEU A 119 -5.38 -10.89 -7.62
C LEU A 119 -5.73 -11.85 -6.47
N TYR A 120 -6.65 -11.46 -5.58
CA TYR A 120 -7.11 -12.35 -4.52
C TYR A 120 -7.84 -13.58 -5.06
N ARG A 121 -8.67 -13.42 -6.09
CA ARG A 121 -9.33 -14.55 -6.75
C ARG A 121 -8.31 -15.51 -7.36
N TYR A 122 -7.26 -14.96 -7.98
CA TYR A 122 -6.16 -15.73 -8.54
C TYR A 122 -5.38 -16.51 -7.47
N ALA A 123 -5.03 -15.86 -6.36
CA ALA A 123 -4.34 -16.53 -5.26
C ALA A 123 -5.21 -17.63 -4.62
N ALA A 124 -6.50 -17.38 -4.45
CA ALA A 124 -7.44 -18.36 -3.88
C ALA A 124 -7.66 -19.58 -4.79
N SER A 125 -7.67 -19.41 -6.11
CA SER A 125 -7.79 -20.52 -7.05
C SER A 125 -6.55 -21.41 -7.07
N ARG A 126 -5.35 -20.82 -6.97
CA ARG A 126 -4.07 -21.55 -6.94
C ARG A 126 -3.85 -22.32 -5.64
N THR A 127 -4.23 -21.72 -4.52
CA THR A 127 -4.14 -22.34 -3.17
C THR A 127 -5.30 -23.29 -2.85
N GLN A 128 -6.22 -23.52 -3.80
CA GLN A 128 -7.43 -24.35 -3.63
C GLN A 128 -8.29 -23.95 -2.41
N TYR A 129 -8.22 -22.68 -1.99
CA TYR A 129 -8.92 -22.19 -0.79
C TYR A 129 -10.44 -22.04 -1.00
N GLY A 130 -10.90 -22.05 -2.25
CA GLY A 130 -12.32 -21.87 -2.61
C GLY A 130 -12.71 -20.41 -2.78
N LYS A 131 -13.93 -20.03 -2.37
CA LYS A 131 -14.41 -18.63 -2.46
C LYS A 131 -13.80 -17.79 -1.34
N PHE A 132 -12.82 -16.96 -1.66
CA PHE A 132 -12.24 -15.99 -0.72
C PHE A 132 -12.93 -14.62 -0.81
N SER A 133 -13.32 -14.08 0.34
CA SER A 133 -13.79 -12.70 0.50
C SER A 133 -12.89 -11.99 1.54
N ARG A 134 -12.39 -10.80 1.21
CA ARG A 134 -11.56 -10.01 2.12
C ARG A 134 -12.48 -9.27 3.10
N GLU A 135 -12.46 -9.66 4.35
CA GLU A 135 -13.25 -9.04 5.42
C GLU A 135 -12.34 -8.63 6.59
N ARG A 136 -12.53 -7.40 7.08
CA ARG A 136 -11.73 -6.85 8.20
C ARG A 136 -11.95 -7.60 9.51
N GLU A 137 -13.14 -8.14 9.74
CA GLU A 137 -13.50 -8.81 10.99
C GLU A 137 -13.53 -10.34 10.89
N ALA A 138 -13.38 -10.90 9.68
CA ALA A 138 -13.42 -12.34 9.50
C ALA A 138 -12.29 -13.07 10.25
N LYS A 139 -12.62 -14.28 10.73
CA LYS A 139 -11.74 -15.19 11.47
C LYS A 139 -11.13 -16.29 10.58
N ASP A 140 -11.26 -16.18 9.25
CA ASP A 140 -10.66 -17.14 8.33
C ASP A 140 -9.13 -17.09 8.42
N LYS A 141 -8.47 -18.25 8.29
CA LYS A 141 -7.00 -18.35 8.37
C LYS A 141 -6.28 -17.42 7.40
N ALA A 142 -6.80 -17.26 6.17
CA ALA A 142 -6.27 -16.31 5.20
C ALA A 142 -6.46 -14.86 5.65
N ASN A 143 -7.65 -14.49 6.13
CA ASN A 143 -7.92 -13.14 6.61
C ASN A 143 -7.13 -12.78 7.88
N ILE A 144 -6.90 -13.75 8.77
CA ILE A 144 -6.03 -13.62 9.95
C ILE A 144 -4.57 -13.49 9.55
N PHE A 145 -4.10 -14.23 8.53
CA PHE A 145 -2.72 -14.10 8.06
C PHE A 145 -2.46 -12.72 7.47
N PHE A 146 -3.37 -12.18 6.64
CA PHE A 146 -3.17 -10.89 6.00
C PHE A 146 -3.16 -9.68 6.96
N LYS A 147 -3.93 -9.71 8.06
CA LYS A 147 -4.05 -8.56 8.98
C LYS A 147 -2.70 -8.11 9.59
N PRO A 148 -1.86 -9.01 10.15
CA PRO A 148 -0.54 -8.64 10.64
C PRO A 148 0.40 -8.08 9.58
N TRP A 149 0.36 -8.54 8.34
CA TRP A 149 1.27 -8.08 7.26
C TRP A 149 0.99 -6.64 6.80
N GLU A 150 -0.18 -6.09 7.10
CA GLU A 150 -0.49 -4.68 6.85
C GLU A 150 0.36 -3.77 7.77
N LEU A 151 0.75 -4.22 8.97
CA LEU A 151 1.52 -3.41 9.90
C LEU A 151 2.98 -3.18 9.48
N PRO A 152 3.77 -4.19 9.07
CA PRO A 152 5.13 -3.99 8.53
C PRO A 152 5.15 -3.11 7.28
N SER A 153 4.19 -3.27 6.37
CA SER A 153 4.15 -2.45 5.15
C SER A 153 3.82 -0.99 5.47
N LEU A 154 2.90 -0.73 6.40
CA LEU A 154 2.65 0.61 6.94
C LEU A 154 3.86 1.18 7.67
N TRP A 155 4.61 0.35 8.42
CA TRP A 155 5.83 0.77 9.12
C TRP A 155 6.93 1.20 8.15
N ILE A 156 7.20 0.40 7.10
CA ILE A 156 8.18 0.75 6.06
C ILE A 156 7.77 2.05 5.36
N ARG A 157 6.51 2.16 4.92
CA ARG A 157 5.98 3.38 4.28
C ARG A 157 6.14 4.59 5.20
N ARG A 158 5.90 4.42 6.50
CA ARG A 158 6.05 5.50 7.48
C ARG A 158 7.51 5.91 7.64
N ASN A 159 8.43 4.96 7.70
CA ASN A 159 9.86 5.24 7.80
C ASN A 159 10.36 6.01 6.57
N ASP A 160 9.94 5.61 5.37
CA ASP A 160 10.32 6.27 4.12
C ASP A 160 9.80 7.72 4.04
N THR A 161 8.53 7.95 4.41
CA THR A 161 7.98 9.31 4.44
C THR A 161 8.64 10.21 5.49
N LEU A 162 9.05 9.64 6.63
CA LEU A 162 9.78 10.36 7.67
C LEU A 162 11.21 10.69 7.24
N GLY A 163 11.88 9.78 6.55
CA GLY A 163 13.18 10.04 5.92
C GLY A 163 13.11 11.17 4.89
N ALA A 164 12.01 11.24 4.14
CA ALA A 164 11.73 12.32 3.19
C ALA A 164 11.27 13.64 3.85
N GLY A 165 11.14 13.74 5.18
CA GLY A 165 10.69 14.97 5.85
C GLY A 165 9.22 15.34 5.59
N ASN A 166 8.42 14.40 5.07
CA ASN A 166 7.01 14.61 4.81
C ASN A 166 6.18 14.42 6.08
N SER A 167 5.14 15.24 6.23
CA SER A 167 4.29 15.22 7.42
C SER A 167 3.43 13.95 7.49
N SER A 168 2.92 13.67 8.71
CA SER A 168 2.09 12.50 8.98
C SER A 168 0.91 12.32 8.01
N TRP A 169 0.42 13.44 7.47
CA TRP A 169 -0.69 13.54 6.54
C TRP A 169 -0.42 12.91 5.17
N VAL A 170 0.84 12.90 4.72
CA VAL A 170 1.22 12.33 3.42
C VAL A 170 1.06 10.80 3.43
N CYS A 171 1.34 10.13 4.56
CA CYS A 171 1.10 8.70 4.72
C CYS A 171 -0.37 8.29 4.58
N ARG A 172 -1.31 9.14 4.98
CA ARG A 172 -2.75 8.82 4.93
C ARG A 172 -3.30 8.75 3.50
N PHE A 173 -2.59 9.31 2.53
CA PHE A 173 -3.04 9.44 1.15
C PHE A 173 -2.18 8.70 0.14
N ALA A 174 -1.03 8.16 0.55
CA ALA A 174 -0.49 6.99 -0.12
C ALA A 174 -1.44 5.86 0.29
N TRP A 175 -2.42 5.56 -0.55
CA TRP A 175 -3.42 4.52 -0.32
C TRP A 175 -2.73 3.15 -0.28
#